data_AF-A0A1C6VQB5-F1
#
_entry.id   AF-A0A1C6VQB5-F1
#
_cell.length_a   1.000
_cell.length_b   1.000
_cell.length_c   1.000
_cell.angle_alpha   90.00
_cell.angle_beta   90.00
_cell.angle_gamma   90.00
#
_symmetry.space_group_name_H-M   'P 1'
#
loop_
_entity.id
_entity.type
_entity.pdbx_description
1 polymer ?
#
loop_
_entity_poly.entity_id
_entity_poly.type
_entity_poly.pdbx_seq_one_letter_code
_entity_poly.pdbx_strand_id
1 'polypeptide(L)'
;MSPGHGAAPPGHGAAPPGPVRTVVVELLSPVAAPVGRIVAVRERVEASLPFRWDLATPDQLGSMLAGTAEPNLWFVDDLVECAGRTLARSGNGDLLFVGRSLDSMFDLLSGALAGVSTEQRLARLPFSFARRPIEAGGQRWRLPALTAGQRAAARRVLTELGVTPQALARRNRPVVFVDVVWEGSTFTELFNLLDEWVIEAREPWDVVRRKLRFVGVTRRLKTSPKTWRWQQHAGWARRLPARAVVNVSLDRTVWSYLGDHQTKLTRSFRPDRWHLPDDGPNREDETRQALAEAVALVGYGRSPLGRRGLAKAIAGEPALAEPWLRSLARQLNGPA
;
A
#
# COMPACT_ATOMS: atom_id res chain seq x y z
N MET A 1 -47.00 34.56 54.73
CA MET A 1 -47.28 33.31 54.00
C MET A 1 -45.95 32.63 53.70
N SER A 2 -45.64 31.57 54.43
CA SER A 2 -44.63 30.53 54.09
C SER A 2 -45.40 29.25 53.73
N PRO A 3 -44.77 28.14 53.31
CA PRO A 3 -43.85 27.90 52.19
C PRO A 3 -44.23 26.62 51.40
N GLY A 4 -43.44 26.24 50.38
CA GLY A 4 -43.38 24.86 49.85
C GLY A 4 -42.15 24.71 48.95
N HIS A 5 -41.03 24.13 49.40
CA HIS A 5 -40.67 22.69 49.43
C HIS A 5 -40.80 21.97 48.09
N GLY A 6 -39.65 21.70 47.45
CA GLY A 6 -39.51 20.83 46.29
C GLY A 6 -38.06 20.33 46.20
N ALA A 7 -37.89 19.02 46.40
CA ALA A 7 -36.66 18.29 46.70
C ALA A 7 -35.74 18.05 45.48
N ALA A 8 -34.45 17.84 45.78
CA ALA A 8 -33.42 17.40 44.84
C ALA A 8 -33.52 15.89 44.53
N PRO A 9 -33.20 15.45 43.29
CA PRO A 9 -33.17 14.04 42.94
C PRO A 9 -31.87 13.33 43.38
N PRO A 10 -31.92 11.99 43.60
CA PRO A 10 -30.88 11.22 44.28
C PRO A 10 -29.72 10.82 43.35
N GLY A 11 -28.54 10.69 43.96
CA GLY A 11 -27.30 10.25 43.33
C GLY A 11 -27.32 8.78 42.91
N HIS A 12 -26.77 8.51 41.74
CA HIS A 12 -26.46 7.15 41.29
C HIS A 12 -25.17 6.66 41.96
N GLY A 13 -25.34 5.64 42.80
CA GLY A 13 -24.25 4.90 43.45
C GLY A 13 -23.36 4.19 42.44
N ALA A 14 -22.05 4.30 42.66
CA ALA A 14 -21.03 3.54 41.96
C ALA A 14 -21.16 2.05 42.31
N ALA A 15 -21.15 1.20 41.28
CA ALA A 15 -21.08 -0.25 41.43
C ALA A 15 -19.70 -0.68 41.99
N PRO A 16 -19.65 -1.67 42.88
CA PRO A 16 -18.39 -2.15 43.45
C PRO A 16 -17.54 -2.89 42.40
N PRO A 17 -16.20 -2.83 42.50
CA PRO A 17 -15.31 -3.58 41.62
C PRO A 17 -15.47 -5.10 41.85
N GLY A 18 -15.62 -5.84 40.75
CA GLY A 18 -15.65 -7.30 40.74
C GLY A 18 -14.34 -7.92 41.24
N PRO A 19 -14.34 -9.21 41.60
CA PRO A 19 -13.28 -9.83 42.37
C PRO A 19 -11.96 -9.83 41.59
N VAL A 20 -10.93 -9.25 42.22
CA VAL A 20 -9.52 -9.42 41.87
C VAL A 20 -9.21 -10.90 42.04
N ARG A 21 -8.84 -11.59 40.95
CA ARG A 21 -8.24 -12.93 41.05
C ARG A 21 -6.87 -12.79 41.70
N THR A 22 -6.84 -12.98 43.02
CA THR A 22 -5.62 -13.25 43.78
C THR A 22 -5.05 -14.58 43.31
N VAL A 23 -3.94 -14.55 42.58
CA VAL A 23 -3.12 -15.75 42.40
C VAL A 23 -2.35 -15.94 43.70
N VAL A 24 -2.76 -16.95 44.47
CA VAL A 24 -2.05 -17.45 45.64
C VAL A 24 -0.70 -17.97 45.18
N VAL A 25 0.38 -17.30 45.56
CA VAL A 25 1.73 -17.86 45.47
C VAL A 25 1.91 -18.75 46.69
N GLU A 26 1.77 -20.05 46.49
CA GLU A 26 2.08 -21.04 47.51
C GLU A 26 3.61 -21.10 47.70
N LEU A 27 4.08 -20.62 48.84
CA LEU A 27 5.47 -20.73 49.29
C LEU A 27 5.73 -22.14 49.77
N LEU A 28 6.34 -22.97 48.91
CA LEU A 28 7.07 -24.16 49.33
C LEU A 28 8.56 -23.96 49.06
N SER A 29 9.33 -24.14 50.14
CA SER A 29 10.80 -24.04 50.26
C SER A 29 11.57 -25.06 49.38
N PRO A 30 12.89 -24.89 49.22
CA PRO A 30 13.56 -25.03 47.92
C PRO A 30 14.17 -26.40 47.67
N VAL A 31 14.05 -26.89 46.43
CA VAL A 31 14.93 -27.91 45.87
C VAL A 31 15.49 -27.37 44.56
N ALA A 32 16.82 -27.40 44.46
CA ALA A 32 17.61 -26.78 43.41
C ALA A 32 17.32 -27.34 42.00
N ALA A 33 17.05 -26.44 41.05
CA ALA A 33 17.16 -26.65 39.60
C ALA A 33 17.20 -25.29 38.86
N PRO A 34 17.67 -25.23 37.59
CA PRO A 34 18.61 -24.20 37.13
C PRO A 34 17.97 -22.89 36.66
N VAL A 35 18.83 -21.86 36.59
CA VAL A 35 18.57 -20.48 36.14
C VAL A 35 17.78 -20.44 34.83
N GLY A 36 16.46 -20.30 34.97
CA GLY A 36 15.53 -20.01 33.88
C GLY A 36 15.60 -18.53 33.52
N ARG A 37 16.15 -18.28 32.33
CA ARG A 37 16.17 -16.99 31.63
C ARG A 37 14.76 -16.38 31.65
N ILE A 38 14.58 -15.23 32.32
CA ILE A 38 13.37 -14.40 32.15
C ILE A 38 13.41 -13.87 30.72
N VAL A 39 12.76 -14.58 29.80
CA VAL A 39 12.46 -14.06 28.47
C VAL A 39 11.29 -13.11 28.66
N ALA A 40 11.58 -11.81 28.64
CA ALA A 40 10.55 -10.81 28.40
C ALA A 40 9.93 -11.15 27.05
N VAL A 41 8.74 -11.76 27.07
CA VAL A 41 7.89 -11.88 25.89
C VAL A 41 7.46 -10.46 25.55
N ARG A 42 8.27 -9.77 24.73
CA ARG A 42 7.79 -8.64 23.96
C ARG A 42 6.72 -9.20 23.06
N GLU A 43 5.47 -9.01 23.44
CA GLU A 43 4.32 -9.18 22.57
C GLU A 43 4.65 -8.46 21.26
N ARG A 44 4.92 -9.23 20.20
CA ARG A 44 5.01 -8.67 18.85
C ARG A 44 3.60 -8.21 18.56
N VAL A 45 3.34 -6.91 18.69
CA VAL A 45 2.23 -6.30 17.96
C VAL A 45 2.61 -6.47 16.49
N GLU A 46 2.09 -7.53 15.86
CA GLU A 46 2.12 -7.71 14.42
C GLU A 46 1.67 -6.40 13.78
N ALA A 47 2.40 -5.94 12.77
CA ALA A 47 1.96 -4.75 12.06
C ALA A 47 0.62 -5.09 11.39
N SER A 48 -0.47 -4.52 11.89
CA SER A 48 -1.79 -4.70 11.29
C SER A 48 -1.89 -3.88 10.02
N LEU A 49 -1.44 -4.46 8.91
CA LEU A 49 -1.81 -3.97 7.59
C LEU A 49 -3.34 -3.89 7.52
N PRO A 50 -3.92 -2.86 6.88
CA PRO A 50 -5.34 -2.80 6.62
C PRO A 50 -5.81 -4.08 5.94
N PHE A 51 -6.86 -4.69 6.48
CA PHE A 51 -7.46 -5.89 5.95
C PHE A 51 -7.80 -5.71 4.47
N ARG A 52 -7.50 -6.74 3.68
CA ARG A 52 -7.88 -6.83 2.28
C ARG A 52 -8.21 -8.28 1.97
N TRP A 53 -9.38 -8.50 1.36
CA TRP A 53 -9.73 -9.79 0.80
C TRP A 53 -8.66 -10.29 -0.18
N ASP A 54 -8.32 -11.57 -0.11
CA ASP A 54 -7.59 -12.24 -1.18
C ASP A 54 -8.56 -12.45 -2.36
N LEU A 55 -8.33 -11.70 -3.43
CA LEU A 55 -9.17 -11.78 -4.64
C LEU A 55 -8.60 -12.73 -5.68
N ALA A 56 -7.37 -13.23 -5.51
CA ALA A 56 -6.81 -14.24 -6.39
C ALA A 56 -7.58 -15.56 -6.28
N THR A 57 -8.19 -15.82 -5.12
CA THR A 57 -9.02 -17.01 -4.84
C THR A 57 -10.49 -16.61 -4.55
N PRO A 58 -11.26 -16.20 -5.57
CA PRO A 58 -12.58 -15.61 -5.38
C PRO A 58 -13.61 -16.56 -4.73
N ASP A 59 -13.37 -17.86 -4.74
CA ASP A 59 -14.22 -18.87 -4.09
C ASP A 59 -14.37 -18.63 -2.57
N GLN A 60 -13.44 -17.88 -1.96
CA GLN A 60 -13.50 -17.50 -0.54
C GLN A 60 -14.50 -16.37 -0.24
N LEU A 61 -15.10 -15.74 -1.26
CA LEU A 61 -16.05 -14.64 -1.07
C LEU A 61 -17.49 -15.11 -0.79
N GLY A 62 -17.80 -16.39 -1.03
CA GLY A 62 -19.13 -16.97 -0.77
C GLY A 62 -20.27 -16.16 -1.43
N SER A 63 -21.31 -15.85 -0.65
CA SER A 63 -22.47 -15.07 -1.11
C SER A 63 -22.31 -13.55 -0.98
N MET A 64 -21.11 -13.03 -0.65
CA MET A 64 -20.92 -11.59 -0.40
C MET A 64 -21.30 -10.69 -1.58
N LEU A 65 -21.17 -11.19 -2.80
CA LEU A 65 -21.51 -10.46 -4.03
C LEU A 65 -22.93 -10.74 -4.52
N ALA A 66 -23.70 -11.59 -3.85
CA ALA A 66 -25.06 -11.93 -4.27
C ALA A 66 -25.93 -10.67 -4.35
N GLY A 67 -26.58 -10.47 -5.49
CA GLY A 67 -27.42 -9.30 -5.75
C GLY A 67 -26.66 -8.00 -6.05
N THR A 68 -25.33 -8.03 -6.14
CA THR A 68 -24.55 -6.86 -6.59
C THR A 68 -24.58 -6.78 -8.11
N ALA A 69 -24.88 -5.59 -8.65
CA ALA A 69 -24.86 -5.37 -10.09
C ALA A 69 -23.46 -5.58 -10.67
N GLU A 70 -23.39 -6.05 -11.92
CA GLU A 70 -22.11 -6.18 -12.62
C GLU A 70 -21.47 -4.79 -12.81
N PRO A 71 -20.20 -4.61 -12.39
CA PRO A 71 -19.53 -3.31 -12.47
C PRO A 71 -19.23 -2.95 -13.93
N ASN A 72 -19.47 -1.69 -14.29
CA ASN A 72 -19.08 -1.17 -15.59
C ASN A 72 -17.58 -0.81 -15.61
N LEU A 73 -16.76 -1.66 -16.21
CA LEU A 73 -15.31 -1.46 -16.35
C LEU A 73 -14.93 -0.60 -17.56
N TRP A 74 -15.61 0.53 -17.76
CA TRP A 74 -15.40 1.44 -18.91
C TRP A 74 -13.96 1.93 -19.10
N PHE A 75 -13.15 1.87 -18.05
CA PHE A 75 -11.75 2.33 -18.00
C PHE A 75 -10.71 1.24 -18.27
N VAL A 76 -11.13 -0.02 -18.48
CA VAL A 76 -10.24 -1.18 -18.43
C VAL A 76 -9.16 -1.16 -19.52
N ASP A 77 -9.46 -0.68 -20.72
CA ASP A 77 -8.50 -0.65 -21.83
C ASP A 77 -7.32 0.29 -21.55
N ASP A 78 -7.62 1.50 -21.05
CA ASP A 78 -6.60 2.47 -20.62
C ASP A 78 -5.80 1.94 -19.42
N LEU A 79 -6.47 1.23 -18.49
CA LEU A 79 -5.81 0.61 -17.35
C LEU A 79 -4.85 -0.51 -17.79
N VAL A 80 -5.26 -1.37 -18.72
CA VAL A 80 -4.44 -2.45 -19.31
C VAL A 80 -3.22 -1.89 -20.02
N GLU A 81 -3.42 -0.87 -20.86
CA GLU A 81 -2.31 -0.20 -21.53
C GLU A 81 -1.32 0.36 -20.50
N CYS A 82 -1.82 1.09 -19.51
CA CYS A 82 -0.99 1.67 -18.45
C CYS A 82 -0.27 0.59 -17.63
N ALA A 83 -0.94 -0.49 -17.26
CA ALA A 83 -0.39 -1.58 -16.46
C ALA A 83 0.74 -2.32 -17.20
N GLY A 84 0.57 -2.60 -18.50
CA GLY A 84 1.61 -3.20 -19.32
C GLY A 84 2.87 -2.32 -19.42
N ARG A 85 2.69 -1.01 -19.56
CA ARG A 85 3.80 -0.04 -19.54
C ARG A 85 4.46 0.05 -18.17
N THR A 86 3.70 0.00 -17.07
CA THR A 86 4.21 -0.07 -15.70
C THR A 86 5.09 -1.31 -15.50
N LEU A 87 4.61 -2.49 -15.93
CA LEU A 87 5.41 -3.72 -15.90
C LEU A 87 6.70 -3.57 -16.71
N ALA A 88 6.61 -3.12 -17.95
CA ALA A 88 7.77 -2.95 -18.82
C ALA A 88 8.83 -2.00 -18.22
N ARG A 89 8.40 -0.91 -17.58
CA ARG A 89 9.29 0.10 -16.99
C ARG A 89 9.74 -0.23 -15.55
N SER A 90 9.19 -1.28 -14.94
CA SER A 90 9.60 -1.76 -13.61
C SER A 90 11.04 -2.30 -13.57
N GLY A 91 11.59 -2.69 -14.74
CA GLY A 91 12.92 -3.29 -14.87
C GLY A 91 13.07 -4.56 -14.03
N ASN A 92 12.10 -5.46 -14.17
CA ASN A 92 11.99 -6.71 -13.44
C ASN A 92 12.06 -6.52 -11.91
N GLY A 93 11.52 -5.44 -11.35
CA GLY A 93 11.48 -5.27 -9.88
C GLY A 93 10.22 -5.81 -9.25
N ASP A 94 10.20 -6.02 -7.93
CA ASP A 94 8.97 -6.34 -7.21
C ASP A 94 8.10 -5.09 -7.09
N LEU A 95 6.83 -5.15 -7.47
CA LEU A 95 5.94 -3.99 -7.51
C LEU A 95 5.21 -3.83 -6.18
N LEU A 96 5.41 -2.68 -5.54
CA LEU A 96 4.70 -2.25 -4.34
C LEU A 96 3.80 -1.06 -4.71
N PHE A 97 2.49 -1.31 -4.74
CA PHE A 97 1.48 -0.29 -5.04
C PHE A 97 1.28 0.59 -3.82
N VAL A 98 1.67 1.85 -3.91
CA VAL A 98 1.62 2.81 -2.80
C VAL A 98 0.23 3.40 -2.69
N GLY A 99 -0.29 3.44 -1.46
CA GLY A 99 -1.63 3.92 -1.17
C GLY A 99 -2.72 2.96 -1.68
N ARG A 100 -3.81 3.54 -2.17
CA ARG A 100 -5.01 2.81 -2.64
C ARG A 100 -5.51 3.27 -4.01
N SER A 101 -4.79 4.22 -4.63
CA SER A 101 -5.23 4.83 -5.89
C SER A 101 -5.10 3.85 -7.06
N LEU A 102 -4.06 3.00 -7.03
CA LEU A 102 -3.83 1.96 -8.04
C LEU A 102 -4.22 0.54 -7.58
N ASP A 103 -5.13 0.41 -6.61
CA ASP A 103 -5.64 -0.92 -6.21
C ASP A 103 -6.24 -1.67 -7.41
N SER A 104 -6.93 -0.99 -8.32
CA SER A 104 -7.43 -1.60 -9.56
C SER A 104 -6.33 -2.13 -10.49
N MET A 105 -5.18 -1.46 -10.55
CA MET A 105 -4.03 -1.97 -11.31
C MET A 105 -3.44 -3.20 -10.63
N PHE A 106 -3.34 -3.17 -9.30
CA PHE A 106 -2.91 -4.32 -8.51
C PHE A 106 -3.85 -5.52 -8.72
N ASP A 107 -5.18 -5.32 -8.67
CA ASP A 107 -6.18 -6.37 -8.84
C ASP A 107 -6.12 -6.95 -10.27
N LEU A 108 -6.06 -6.10 -11.30
CA LEU A 108 -5.87 -6.50 -12.70
C LEU A 108 -4.62 -7.37 -12.88
N LEU A 109 -3.47 -6.91 -12.36
CA LEU A 109 -2.20 -7.62 -12.51
C LEU A 109 -2.15 -8.90 -11.68
N SER A 110 -2.81 -8.94 -10.53
CA SER A 110 -2.92 -10.16 -9.71
C SER A 110 -3.66 -11.27 -10.46
N GLY A 111 -4.73 -10.93 -11.19
CA GLY A 111 -5.41 -11.87 -12.08
C GLY A 111 -4.54 -12.29 -13.27
N ALA A 112 -3.88 -11.33 -13.92
CA ALA A 112 -3.09 -11.57 -15.12
C ALA A 112 -1.84 -12.42 -14.88
N LEU A 113 -1.17 -12.21 -13.75
CA LEU A 113 0.06 -12.93 -13.40
C LEU A 113 -0.22 -14.25 -12.64
N ALA A 114 -1.48 -14.54 -12.30
CA ALA A 114 -1.83 -15.83 -11.69
C ALA A 114 -1.42 -16.99 -12.61
N GLY A 115 -0.61 -17.93 -12.11
CA GLY A 115 -0.11 -19.07 -12.90
C GLY A 115 0.99 -18.74 -13.91
N VAL A 116 1.38 -17.46 -14.05
CA VAL A 116 2.56 -17.07 -14.83
C VAL A 116 3.80 -17.37 -14.00
N SER A 117 4.76 -18.08 -14.56
CA SER A 117 6.06 -18.32 -13.93
C SER A 117 6.90 -17.06 -14.00
N THR A 118 6.61 -16.15 -13.09
CA THR A 118 7.39 -14.93 -12.85
C THR A 118 7.83 -14.90 -11.41
N GLU A 119 9.11 -14.61 -11.20
CA GLU A 119 9.63 -14.34 -9.86
C GLU A 119 9.17 -12.96 -9.34
N GLN A 120 8.54 -12.14 -10.19
CA GLN A 120 8.12 -10.79 -9.85
C GLN A 120 6.97 -10.84 -8.84
N ARG A 121 7.18 -10.21 -7.68
CA ARG A 121 6.13 -10.12 -6.66
C ARG A 121 5.28 -8.86 -6.86
N LEU A 122 3.99 -8.99 -6.58
CA LEU A 122 3.07 -7.87 -6.42
C LEU A 122 2.72 -7.76 -4.94
N ALA A 123 2.74 -6.55 -4.40
CA ALA A 123 2.29 -6.27 -3.05
C ALA A 123 1.65 -4.89 -2.96
N ARG A 124 0.82 -4.69 -1.94
CA ARG A 124 0.29 -3.37 -1.58
C ARG A 124 1.15 -2.77 -0.48
N LEU A 125 1.45 -1.48 -0.63
CA LEU A 125 2.01 -0.62 0.42
C LEU A 125 0.95 0.43 0.74
N PRO A 126 0.02 0.17 1.67
CA PRO A 126 -1.23 0.94 1.79
C PRO A 126 -1.05 2.36 2.36
N PHE A 127 0.18 2.86 2.47
CA PHE A 127 0.48 4.16 3.05
C PHE A 127 -0.25 5.31 2.37
N SER A 128 -0.89 6.12 3.20
CA SER A 128 -1.17 7.51 2.92
C SER A 128 -0.28 8.37 3.82
N PHE A 129 0.46 9.30 3.24
CA PHE A 129 1.23 10.29 4.00
C PHE A 129 0.42 11.54 4.31
N ALA A 130 -0.88 11.56 3.97
CA ALA A 130 -1.75 12.71 4.22
C ALA A 130 -1.85 13.01 5.72
N ARG A 131 -1.52 14.24 6.11
CA ARG A 131 -1.62 14.75 7.49
C ARG A 131 -2.34 16.08 7.48
N ARG A 132 -3.00 16.42 8.59
CA ARG A 132 -3.64 17.74 8.72
C ARG A 132 -2.53 18.80 8.75
N PRO A 133 -2.58 19.82 7.87
CA PRO A 133 -1.66 20.94 7.95
C PRO A 133 -1.82 21.65 9.30
N ILE A 134 -0.70 22.11 9.85
CA ILE A 134 -0.68 22.95 11.05
C ILE A 134 -0.31 24.38 10.66
N GLU A 135 -0.84 25.35 11.38
CA GLU A 135 -0.46 26.74 11.21
C GLU A 135 1.00 26.94 11.64
N ALA A 136 1.79 27.60 10.79
CA ALA A 136 3.21 27.82 10.98
C ALA A 136 3.55 29.29 11.25
N GLY A 137 2.61 30.04 11.85
CA GLY A 137 2.72 31.49 12.02
C GLY A 137 2.56 32.25 10.69
N GLY A 138 1.68 33.25 10.66
CA GLY A 138 1.47 34.14 9.51
C GLY A 138 0.98 33.43 8.24
N GLN A 139 -0.31 33.06 8.18
CA GLN A 139 -1.02 32.52 6.99
C GLN A 139 -0.34 31.34 6.24
N ARG A 140 0.73 30.78 6.80
CA ARG A 140 1.52 29.72 6.18
C ARG A 140 1.17 28.40 6.85
N TRP A 141 0.66 27.48 6.05
CA TRP A 141 0.40 26.11 6.48
C TRP A 141 1.63 25.24 6.23
N ARG A 142 1.97 24.37 7.19
CA ARG A 142 3.01 23.34 7.01
C ARG A 142 2.47 21.97 7.33
N LEU A 143 2.92 20.95 6.60
CA LEU A 143 2.72 19.58 7.05
C LEU A 143 3.65 19.30 8.25
N PRO A 144 3.13 18.73 9.34
CA PRO A 144 3.98 18.27 10.43
C PRO A 144 4.87 17.10 9.96
N ALA A 145 6.09 17.04 10.51
CA ALA A 145 6.97 15.88 10.36
C ALA A 145 6.36 14.65 11.06
N LEU A 146 6.73 13.45 10.61
CA LEU A 146 6.33 12.21 11.29
C LEU A 146 6.91 12.18 12.71
N THR A 147 6.14 11.71 13.67
CA THR A 147 6.64 11.44 15.02
C THR A 147 7.54 10.20 15.03
N ALA A 148 8.31 10.00 16.11
CA ALA A 148 9.13 8.78 16.26
C ALA A 148 8.27 7.50 16.23
N GLY A 149 7.10 7.52 16.88
CA GLY A 149 6.15 6.41 16.86
C GLY A 149 5.61 6.12 15.46
N GLN A 150 5.30 7.15 14.68
CA GLN A 150 4.86 7.02 13.29
C GLN A 150 5.96 6.46 12.39
N ARG A 151 7.21 6.96 12.52
CA ARG A 151 8.36 6.39 11.80
C ARG A 151 8.57 4.92 12.14
N ALA A 152 8.51 4.56 13.42
CA ALA A 152 8.65 3.16 13.86
C ALA A 152 7.54 2.28 13.30
N ALA A 153 6.29 2.76 13.28
CA ALA A 153 5.16 2.03 12.70
C ALA A 153 5.30 1.83 11.19
N ALA A 154 5.69 2.87 10.45
CA ALA A 154 5.96 2.77 9.03
C ALA A 154 7.08 1.76 8.72
N ARG A 155 8.16 1.77 9.52
CA ARG A 155 9.26 0.80 9.38
C ARG A 155 8.83 -0.64 9.64
N ARG A 156 7.89 -0.89 10.56
CA ARG A 156 7.31 -2.23 10.75
C ARG A 156 6.56 -2.70 9.51
N VAL A 157 5.69 -1.87 8.95
CA VAL A 157 4.97 -2.18 7.70
C VAL A 157 5.92 -2.46 6.54
N LEU A 158 6.96 -1.64 6.37
CA LEU A 158 7.99 -1.86 5.35
C LEU A 158 8.78 -3.15 5.59
N THR A 159 9.01 -3.52 6.86
CA THR A 159 9.68 -4.77 7.24
C THR A 159 8.86 -5.99 6.80
N GLU A 160 7.54 -5.99 7.03
CA GLU A 160 6.64 -7.07 6.59
C GLU A 160 6.70 -7.28 5.07
N LEU A 161 6.91 -6.20 4.31
CA LEU A 161 7.04 -6.25 2.85
C LEU A 161 8.48 -6.52 2.37
N GLY A 162 9.40 -6.82 3.29
CA GLY A 162 10.81 -7.08 2.96
C GLY A 162 11.56 -5.85 2.44
N VAL A 163 11.09 -4.65 2.82
CA VAL A 163 11.71 -3.36 2.49
C VAL A 163 12.42 -2.81 3.72
N THR A 164 13.54 -3.43 4.06
CA THR A 164 14.47 -2.94 5.10
C THR A 164 15.79 -2.52 4.46
N PRO A 165 16.60 -1.66 5.10
CA PRO A 165 17.93 -1.31 4.59
C PRO A 165 18.76 -2.55 4.23
N GLN A 166 18.79 -3.55 5.13
CA GLN A 166 19.53 -4.82 4.94
C GLN A 166 19.00 -5.62 3.76
N ALA A 167 17.67 -5.75 3.66
CA ALA A 167 17.04 -6.49 2.56
C ALA A 167 17.26 -5.79 1.22
N LEU A 168 17.21 -4.45 1.21
CA LEU A 168 17.52 -3.64 0.03
C LEU A 168 18.98 -3.80 -0.40
N ALA A 169 19.94 -3.82 0.53
CA ALA A 169 21.35 -4.01 0.20
C ALA A 169 21.64 -5.38 -0.42
N ARG A 170 20.90 -6.42 -0.03
CA ARG A 170 21.17 -7.82 -0.40
C ARG A 170 20.31 -8.36 -1.54
N ARG A 171 19.17 -7.73 -1.86
CA ARG A 171 18.23 -8.26 -2.86
C ARG A 171 18.81 -8.24 -4.28
N ASN A 172 18.47 -9.24 -5.06
CA ASN A 172 18.88 -9.32 -6.47
C ASN A 172 18.13 -8.32 -7.34
N ARG A 173 16.83 -8.12 -7.07
CA ARG A 173 15.90 -7.33 -7.89
C ARG A 173 15.48 -6.05 -7.18
N PRO A 174 15.22 -4.93 -7.90
CA PRO A 174 14.79 -3.71 -7.25
C PRO A 174 13.38 -3.84 -6.65
N VAL A 175 13.09 -3.03 -5.63
CA VAL A 175 11.72 -2.69 -5.22
C VAL A 175 11.25 -1.55 -6.11
N VAL A 176 10.03 -1.65 -6.64
CA VAL A 176 9.42 -0.66 -7.52
C VAL A 176 8.16 -0.13 -6.84
N PHE A 177 8.21 1.11 -6.37
CA PHE A 177 7.05 1.79 -5.85
C PHE A 177 6.21 2.37 -6.98
N VAL A 178 4.93 2.05 -7.01
CA VAL A 178 4.00 2.47 -8.08
C VAL A 178 2.86 3.27 -7.46
N ASP A 179 2.59 4.47 -7.96
CA ASP A 179 1.52 5.34 -7.43
C ASP A 179 0.90 6.20 -8.55
N VAL A 180 -0.33 6.66 -8.33
CA VAL A 180 -0.92 7.79 -9.07
C VAL A 180 -0.23 9.07 -8.59
N VAL A 181 0.40 9.81 -9.51
CA VAL A 181 1.18 11.00 -9.15
C VAL A 181 0.55 12.27 -9.69
N TRP A 182 0.11 13.13 -8.77
CA TRP A 182 -0.17 14.53 -9.04
C TRP A 182 1.09 15.38 -8.87
N GLU A 183 1.59 15.53 -7.63
CA GLU A 183 2.76 16.36 -7.31
C GLU A 183 4.01 15.57 -6.87
N GLY A 184 3.85 14.29 -6.51
CA GLY A 184 4.96 13.42 -6.06
C GLY A 184 5.30 13.51 -4.57
N SER A 185 4.42 14.12 -3.77
CA SER A 185 4.60 14.25 -2.31
C SER A 185 4.67 12.89 -1.60
N THR A 186 3.81 11.92 -1.95
CA THR A 186 3.84 10.55 -1.41
C THR A 186 5.21 9.89 -1.61
N PHE A 187 5.75 9.94 -2.83
CA PHE A 187 7.07 9.37 -3.11
C PHE A 187 8.20 10.12 -2.41
N THR A 188 8.08 11.44 -2.24
CA THR A 188 9.06 12.23 -1.49
C THR A 188 9.11 11.81 -0.02
N GLU A 189 7.95 11.67 0.61
CA GLU A 189 7.85 11.22 2.00
C GLU A 189 8.38 9.79 2.18
N LEU A 190 8.01 8.87 1.27
CA LEU A 190 8.48 7.50 1.30
C LEU A 190 10.00 7.42 1.08
N PHE A 191 10.53 8.18 0.13
CA PHE A 191 11.98 8.24 -0.11
C PHE A 191 12.71 8.75 1.13
N ASN A 192 12.26 9.86 1.73
CA ASN A 192 12.92 10.43 2.91
C ASN A 192 12.91 9.45 4.09
N LEU A 193 11.78 8.76 4.33
CA LEU A 193 11.68 7.72 5.35
C LEU A 193 12.69 6.60 5.14
N LEU A 194 12.84 6.12 3.90
CA LEU A 194 13.80 5.07 3.55
C LEU A 194 15.24 5.55 3.65
N ASP A 195 15.53 6.75 3.16
CA ASP A 195 16.86 7.35 3.17
C ASP A 195 17.38 7.57 4.59
N GLU A 196 16.57 8.18 5.46
CA GLU A 196 16.86 8.33 6.89
C GLU A 196 17.13 6.97 7.53
N TRP A 197 16.31 5.96 7.23
CA TRP A 197 16.48 4.63 7.80
C TRP A 197 17.74 3.92 7.31
N VAL A 198 18.12 4.11 6.05
CA VAL A 198 19.36 3.56 5.48
C VAL A 198 20.59 4.20 6.12
N ILE A 199 20.56 5.53 6.32
CA ILE A 199 21.61 6.27 7.02
C ILE A 199 21.77 5.76 8.46
N GLU A 200 20.66 5.63 9.20
CA GLU A 200 20.66 5.11 10.56
C GLU A 200 21.19 3.66 10.65
N ALA A 201 20.78 2.82 9.69
CA ALA A 201 21.21 1.42 9.61
C ALA A 201 22.64 1.24 9.09
N ARG A 202 23.27 2.32 8.59
CA ARG A 202 24.62 2.33 8.00
C ARG A 202 24.79 1.34 6.84
N GLU A 203 23.74 1.12 6.07
CA GLU A 203 23.83 0.30 4.86
C GLU A 203 24.43 1.12 3.71
N PRO A 204 25.19 0.48 2.80
CA PRO A 204 25.89 1.19 1.74
C PRO A 204 24.90 1.81 0.74
N TRP A 205 24.75 3.14 0.81
CA TRP A 205 23.81 3.90 -0.02
C TRP A 205 23.97 3.62 -1.52
N ASP A 206 25.21 3.49 -2.01
CA ASP A 206 25.47 3.22 -3.44
C ASP A 206 24.96 1.87 -3.93
N VAL A 207 24.79 0.91 -3.02
CA VAL A 207 24.13 -0.37 -3.31
C VAL A 207 22.62 -0.18 -3.23
N VAL A 208 22.12 0.36 -2.13
CA VAL A 208 20.68 0.51 -1.87
C VAL A 208 19.98 1.35 -2.94
N ARG A 209 20.55 2.48 -3.37
CA ARG A 209 19.96 3.37 -4.38
C ARG A 209 19.73 2.71 -5.74
N ARG A 210 20.46 1.63 -6.05
CA ARG A 210 20.29 0.85 -7.30
C ARG A 210 19.16 -0.18 -7.20
N LYS A 211 18.64 -0.39 -5.99
CA LYS A 211 17.60 -1.36 -5.64
C LYS A 211 16.25 -0.69 -5.36
N LEU A 212 16.18 0.63 -5.54
CA LEU A 212 14.96 1.42 -5.44
C LEU A 212 14.55 1.92 -6.82
N ARG A 213 13.25 1.83 -7.12
CA ARG A 213 12.62 2.40 -8.31
C ARG A 213 11.26 2.99 -7.96
N PHE A 214 10.84 3.97 -8.74
CA PHE A 214 9.58 4.70 -8.60
C PHE A 214 8.96 4.85 -9.99
N VAL A 215 7.75 4.33 -10.15
CA VAL A 215 6.94 4.47 -11.35
C VAL A 215 5.74 5.35 -11.02
N GLY A 216 5.75 6.59 -11.52
CA GLY A 216 4.64 7.52 -11.36
C GLY A 216 3.63 7.37 -12.49
N VAL A 217 2.40 6.97 -12.16
CA VAL A 217 1.27 7.02 -13.10
C VAL A 217 0.74 8.45 -13.13
N THR A 218 1.06 9.15 -14.22
CA THR A 218 0.73 10.56 -14.41
C THR A 218 -0.39 10.74 -15.41
N ARG A 219 -1.17 11.82 -15.26
CA ARG A 219 -2.17 12.21 -16.25
C ARG A 219 -1.53 12.42 -17.61
N ARG A 220 -2.08 11.79 -18.65
CA ARG A 220 -1.70 12.01 -20.05
C ARG A 220 -2.04 13.45 -20.43
N LEU A 221 -1.01 14.19 -20.80
CA LEU A 221 -1.07 15.56 -21.29
C LEU A 221 -0.47 15.60 -22.70
N LYS A 222 -0.68 16.71 -23.42
CA LYS A 222 0.03 16.95 -24.68
C LYS A 222 1.54 16.84 -24.44
N THR A 223 2.23 16.14 -25.32
CA THR A 223 3.69 15.99 -25.27
C THR A 223 4.33 17.33 -25.61
N SER A 224 5.00 17.95 -24.64
CA SER A 224 5.75 19.20 -24.82
C SER A 224 7.02 19.17 -23.97
N PRO A 225 8.13 19.78 -24.43
CA PRO A 225 9.31 20.02 -23.57
C PRO A 225 8.98 20.83 -22.32
N LYS A 226 7.92 21.65 -22.37
CA LYS A 226 7.44 22.47 -21.24
C LYS A 226 6.47 21.73 -20.32
N THR A 227 6.12 20.48 -20.61
CA THR A 227 5.22 19.69 -19.76
C THR A 227 5.88 19.50 -18.41
N TRP A 228 5.23 20.01 -17.37
CA TRP A 228 5.66 19.86 -15.98
C TRP A 228 5.76 18.38 -15.61
N ARG A 229 6.87 17.99 -14.97
CA ARG A 229 7.14 16.60 -14.56
C ARG A 229 7.55 16.58 -13.10
N TRP A 230 6.75 15.95 -12.25
CA TRP A 230 6.97 15.92 -10.80
C TRP A 230 8.40 15.54 -10.39
N GLN A 231 9.01 14.56 -11.09
CA GLN A 231 10.36 14.10 -10.76
C GLN A 231 11.46 15.14 -11.02
N GLN A 232 11.22 16.14 -11.88
CA GLN A 232 12.16 17.24 -12.11
C GLN A 232 12.18 18.24 -10.94
N HIS A 233 11.10 18.28 -10.17
CA HIS A 233 10.93 19.13 -8.99
C HIS A 233 11.18 18.37 -7.67
N ALA A 234 11.28 17.05 -7.73
CA ALA A 234 11.70 16.20 -6.63
C ALA A 234 13.23 16.13 -6.55
N GLY A 235 13.86 16.97 -5.72
CA GLY A 235 15.33 17.01 -5.59
C GLY A 235 15.98 15.66 -5.28
N TRP A 236 15.28 14.79 -4.54
CA TRP A 236 15.74 13.44 -4.20
C TRP A 236 15.85 12.51 -5.41
N ALA A 237 15.09 12.73 -6.48
CA ALA A 237 15.11 11.86 -7.67
C ALA A 237 16.51 11.83 -8.32
N ARG A 238 17.28 12.92 -8.19
CA ARG A 238 18.67 13.02 -8.68
C ARG A 238 19.66 12.17 -7.90
N ARG A 239 19.29 11.70 -6.70
CA ARG A 239 20.11 10.79 -5.88
C ARG A 239 20.01 9.33 -6.34
N LEU A 240 19.04 9.02 -7.19
CA LEU A 240 18.84 7.71 -7.78
C LEU A 240 19.41 7.64 -9.21
N PRO A 241 19.67 6.44 -9.75
CA PRO A 241 20.00 6.28 -11.17
C PRO A 241 18.91 6.88 -12.08
N ALA A 242 19.27 7.40 -13.25
CA ALA A 242 18.33 8.08 -14.16
C ALA A 242 17.09 7.24 -14.55
N ARG A 243 17.26 5.91 -14.66
CA ARG A 243 16.17 4.95 -14.97
C ARG A 243 15.33 4.52 -13.78
N ALA A 244 15.66 4.99 -12.57
CA ALA A 244 14.98 4.57 -11.35
C ALA A 244 13.68 5.35 -11.09
N VAL A 245 13.52 6.55 -11.67
CA VAL A 245 12.31 7.35 -11.52
C VAL A 245 11.72 7.63 -12.89
N VAL A 246 10.61 6.97 -13.20
CA VAL A 246 9.99 6.99 -14.53
C VAL A 246 8.50 7.27 -14.43
N ASN A 247 7.92 7.80 -15.50
CA ASN A 247 6.49 8.03 -15.60
C ASN A 247 5.84 7.05 -16.56
N VAL A 248 4.60 6.69 -16.28
CA VAL A 248 3.67 6.09 -17.24
C VAL A 248 2.47 7.03 -17.34
N SER A 249 2.00 7.28 -18.55
CA SER A 249 0.84 8.17 -18.77
C SER A 249 -0.45 7.36 -18.83
N LEU A 250 -1.46 7.79 -18.09
CA LEU A 250 -2.83 7.25 -18.11
C LEU A 250 -3.80 8.32 -18.62
N ASP A 251 -4.89 7.91 -19.30
CA ASP A 251 -5.93 8.83 -19.72
C ASP A 251 -6.38 9.75 -18.57
N ARG A 252 -6.73 11.00 -18.88
CA ARG A 252 -7.07 12.01 -17.86
C ARG A 252 -8.28 11.61 -17.04
N THR A 253 -9.32 11.10 -17.68
CA THR A 253 -10.57 10.73 -17.02
C THR A 253 -10.34 9.50 -16.15
N VAL A 254 -9.61 8.50 -16.67
CA VAL A 254 -9.27 7.30 -15.89
C VAL A 254 -8.34 7.63 -14.73
N TRP A 255 -7.34 8.49 -14.94
CA TRP A 255 -6.44 8.95 -13.89
C TRP A 255 -7.19 9.63 -12.75
N SER A 256 -8.16 10.51 -13.07
CA SER A 256 -8.96 11.20 -12.05
C SER A 256 -9.96 10.26 -11.39
N TYR A 257 -10.57 9.34 -12.13
CA TYR A 257 -11.41 8.31 -11.55
C TYR A 257 -10.65 7.50 -10.49
N LEU A 258 -9.47 6.96 -10.83
CA LEU A 258 -8.65 6.18 -9.90
C LEU A 258 -8.10 7.01 -8.73
N GLY A 259 -7.74 8.28 -8.95
CA GLY A 259 -7.20 9.14 -7.89
C GLY A 259 -8.25 9.68 -6.93
N ASP A 260 -9.40 10.10 -7.47
CA ASP A 260 -10.30 11.05 -6.80
C ASP A 260 -11.71 10.49 -6.55
N HIS A 261 -12.23 9.66 -7.46
CA HIS A 261 -13.66 9.33 -7.49
C HIS A 261 -14.00 7.86 -7.22
N GLN A 262 -13.06 6.95 -7.47
CA GLN A 262 -13.30 5.52 -7.28
C GLN A 262 -13.51 5.19 -5.80
N THR A 263 -14.62 4.54 -5.49
CA THR A 263 -14.87 3.93 -4.19
C THR A 263 -13.81 2.87 -3.91
N LYS A 264 -13.13 2.97 -2.76
CA LYS A 264 -12.01 2.07 -2.44
C LYS A 264 -12.40 1.09 -1.36
N LEU A 265 -11.82 -0.11 -1.44
CA LEU A 265 -12.08 -1.22 -0.54
C LEU A 265 -11.49 -1.05 0.86
N THR A 266 -10.42 -0.29 0.97
CA THR A 266 -9.75 -0.04 2.24
C THR A 266 -9.81 1.44 2.59
N ARG A 267 -10.01 1.75 3.87
CA ARG A 267 -9.88 3.11 4.40
C ARG A 267 -8.46 3.64 4.13
N SER A 268 -8.32 4.97 4.10
CA SER A 268 -7.00 5.59 3.98
C SER A 268 -6.15 5.26 5.21
N PHE A 269 -4.99 4.65 5.00
CA PHE A 269 -4.08 4.27 6.08
C PHE A 269 -3.05 5.36 6.33
N ARG A 270 -3.49 6.38 7.08
CA ARG A 270 -2.75 7.61 7.39
C ARG A 270 -1.80 7.43 8.59
N PRO A 271 -0.85 8.35 8.84
CA PRO A 271 0.17 8.16 9.87
C PRO A 271 -0.36 7.99 11.29
N ASP A 272 -1.50 8.61 11.61
CA ASP A 272 -2.25 8.44 12.86
C ASP A 272 -2.86 7.04 13.03
N ARG A 273 -3.00 6.27 11.94
CA ARG A 273 -3.53 4.90 11.95
C ARG A 273 -2.45 3.82 11.89
N TRP A 274 -1.21 4.13 11.51
CA TRP A 274 -0.17 3.12 11.29
C TRP A 274 0.19 2.23 12.48
N HIS A 275 -0.12 2.70 13.69
CA HIS A 275 0.18 2.00 14.93
C HIS A 275 -1.06 1.43 15.62
N LEU A 276 -2.25 1.66 15.04
CA LEU A 276 -3.51 1.18 15.58
C LEU A 276 -3.86 -0.17 14.94
N PRO A 277 -4.53 -1.07 15.69
CA PRO A 277 -5.13 -2.27 15.11
C PRO A 277 -6.04 -1.92 13.93
N ASP A 278 -6.16 -2.84 12.98
CA ASP A 278 -7.13 -2.69 11.90
C ASP A 278 -8.55 -2.96 12.40
N ASP A 279 -9.50 -2.12 11.99
CA ASP A 279 -10.92 -2.26 12.38
C ASP A 279 -11.65 -3.32 11.54
N GLY A 280 -10.94 -3.96 10.59
CA GLY A 280 -11.50 -4.89 9.63
C GLY A 280 -12.23 -4.22 8.46
N PRO A 281 -12.85 -5.03 7.58
CA PRO A 281 -13.50 -4.53 6.39
C PRO A 281 -14.79 -3.76 6.69
N ASN A 282 -15.03 -2.70 5.91
CA ASN A 282 -16.36 -2.10 5.84
C ASN A 282 -17.33 -3.09 5.14
N ARG A 283 -18.60 -3.10 5.54
CA ARG A 283 -19.65 -4.00 5.03
C ARG A 283 -20.83 -3.24 4.39
N GLU A 284 -20.69 -1.94 4.20
CA GLU A 284 -21.66 -1.10 3.51
C GLU A 284 -21.77 -1.44 2.01
N ASP A 285 -22.88 -1.03 1.40
CA ASP A 285 -23.21 -1.29 -0.01
C ASP A 285 -22.13 -0.78 -0.98
N GLU A 286 -21.59 0.40 -0.71
CA GLU A 286 -20.47 0.97 -1.47
C GLU A 286 -19.24 0.06 -1.43
N THR A 287 -18.98 -0.60 -0.29
CA THR A 287 -17.85 -1.54 -0.17
C THR A 287 -18.12 -2.82 -0.96
N ARG A 288 -19.37 -3.28 -1.02
CA ARG A 288 -19.77 -4.43 -1.86
C ARG A 288 -19.61 -4.12 -3.35
N GLN A 289 -19.99 -2.92 -3.79
CA GLN A 289 -19.79 -2.47 -5.17
C GLN A 289 -18.30 -2.38 -5.52
N ALA A 290 -17.48 -1.76 -4.66
CA ALA A 290 -16.03 -1.72 -4.87
C ALA A 290 -15.43 -3.13 -4.90
N LEU A 291 -15.96 -4.07 -4.10
CA LEU A 291 -15.48 -5.45 -4.06
C LEU A 291 -15.83 -6.18 -5.36
N ALA A 292 -17.04 -5.98 -5.87
CA ALA A 292 -17.47 -6.51 -7.16
C ALA A 292 -16.57 -6.00 -8.31
N GLU A 293 -16.24 -4.70 -8.31
CA GLU A 293 -15.32 -4.12 -9.29
C GLU A 293 -13.92 -4.74 -9.23
N ALA A 294 -13.36 -4.90 -8.03
CA ALA A 294 -12.06 -5.52 -7.85
C ALA A 294 -12.04 -7.00 -8.30
N VAL A 295 -13.11 -7.75 -8.00
CA VAL A 295 -13.25 -9.14 -8.47
C VAL A 295 -13.37 -9.21 -9.99
N ALA A 296 -14.15 -8.31 -10.59
CA ALA A 296 -14.27 -8.22 -12.04
C ALA A 296 -12.93 -7.87 -12.70
N LEU A 297 -12.10 -7.01 -12.08
CA LEU A 297 -10.76 -6.69 -12.58
C LEU A 297 -9.79 -7.87 -12.49
N VAL A 298 -9.80 -8.63 -11.40
CA VAL A 298 -9.01 -9.88 -11.31
C VAL A 298 -9.47 -10.87 -12.39
N GLY A 299 -10.79 -11.06 -12.52
CA GLY A 299 -11.37 -11.95 -13.54
C GLY A 299 -10.98 -11.53 -14.96
N TYR A 300 -11.07 -10.25 -15.27
CA TYR A 300 -10.64 -9.67 -16.53
C TYR A 300 -9.14 -9.90 -16.77
N GLY A 301 -8.29 -9.62 -15.78
CA GLY A 301 -6.86 -9.84 -15.87
C GLY A 301 -6.48 -11.29 -16.15
N ARG A 302 -7.20 -12.24 -15.52
CA ARG A 302 -7.02 -13.68 -15.73
C ARG A 302 -7.46 -14.15 -17.12
N SER A 303 -8.41 -13.45 -17.73
CA SER A 303 -8.95 -13.82 -19.03
C SER A 303 -7.89 -13.75 -20.15
N PRO A 304 -8.04 -14.53 -21.24
CA PRO A 304 -7.18 -14.42 -22.42
C PRO A 304 -7.15 -13.00 -23.02
N LEU A 305 -8.28 -12.29 -22.96
CA LEU A 305 -8.39 -10.92 -23.47
C LEU A 305 -7.52 -9.95 -22.64
N GLY A 306 -7.62 -9.99 -21.31
CA GLY A 306 -6.81 -9.16 -20.42
C GLY A 306 -5.32 -9.45 -20.54
N ARG A 307 -4.92 -10.73 -20.56
CA ARG A 307 -3.51 -11.11 -20.72
C ARG A 307 -2.91 -10.69 -22.07
N ARG A 308 -3.64 -10.90 -23.17
CA ARG A 308 -3.21 -10.44 -24.51
C ARG A 308 -3.13 -8.92 -24.60
N GLY A 309 -4.06 -8.20 -23.97
CA GLY A 309 -4.02 -6.75 -23.87
C GLY A 309 -2.74 -6.26 -23.18
N LEU A 310 -2.39 -6.86 -22.04
CA LEU A 310 -1.13 -6.57 -21.33
C LEU A 310 0.09 -6.91 -22.17
N ALA A 311 0.11 -8.07 -22.83
CA ALA A 311 1.23 -8.48 -23.69
C ALA A 311 1.43 -7.50 -24.87
N LYS A 312 0.34 -7.03 -25.49
CA LYS A 312 0.37 -6.00 -26.54
C LYS A 312 0.94 -4.68 -26.02
N ALA A 313 0.50 -4.23 -24.86
CA ALA A 313 0.99 -3.01 -24.23
C ALA A 313 2.49 -3.10 -23.90
N ILE A 314 2.94 -4.25 -23.40
CA ILE A 314 4.37 -4.55 -23.16
C ILE A 314 5.17 -4.52 -24.47
N ALA A 315 4.64 -5.11 -25.54
CA ALA A 315 5.32 -5.19 -26.83
C ALA A 315 5.55 -3.81 -27.49
N GLY A 316 4.71 -2.82 -27.15
CA GLY A 316 4.87 -1.44 -27.61
C GLY A 316 5.95 -0.64 -26.88
N GLU A 317 6.58 -1.19 -25.82
CA GLU A 317 7.58 -0.48 -25.02
C GLU A 317 9.02 -0.78 -25.50
N PRO A 318 9.90 0.22 -25.58
CA PRO A 318 11.31 0.02 -25.96
C PRO A 318 12.06 -0.98 -25.05
N ALA A 319 11.58 -1.15 -23.81
CA ALA A 319 12.13 -2.09 -22.84
C ALA A 319 12.00 -3.58 -23.26
N LEU A 320 11.25 -3.91 -24.32
CA LEU A 320 11.13 -5.27 -24.87
C LEU A 320 12.49 -5.87 -25.31
N ALA A 321 13.53 -5.05 -25.42
CA ALA A 321 14.91 -5.50 -25.59
C ALA A 321 15.40 -6.40 -24.43
N GLU A 322 14.77 -6.39 -23.26
CA GLU A 322 15.17 -7.21 -22.11
C GLU A 322 14.61 -8.65 -22.17
N PRO A 323 15.42 -9.72 -21.98
CA PRO A 323 14.98 -11.11 -22.09
C PRO A 323 13.81 -11.50 -21.18
N TRP A 324 13.79 -10.99 -19.93
CA TRP A 324 12.73 -11.29 -18.97
C TRP A 324 11.37 -10.75 -19.44
N LEU A 325 11.36 -9.56 -20.07
CA LEU A 325 10.13 -8.93 -20.51
C LEU A 325 9.55 -9.63 -21.74
N ARG A 326 10.41 -10.13 -22.65
CA ARG A 326 9.98 -11.04 -23.73
C ARG A 326 9.43 -12.35 -23.20
N SER A 327 10.06 -12.91 -22.17
CA SER A 327 9.55 -14.13 -21.51
C SER A 327 8.16 -13.89 -20.94
N LEU A 328 7.98 -12.80 -20.20
CA LEU A 328 6.68 -12.41 -19.62
C LEU A 328 5.61 -12.21 -20.70
N ALA A 329 5.90 -11.45 -21.76
CA ALA A 329 4.95 -11.22 -22.85
C ALA A 329 4.55 -12.52 -23.56
N ARG A 330 5.48 -13.48 -23.72
CA ARG A 330 5.17 -14.81 -24.27
C ARG A 330 4.28 -15.63 -23.34
N GLN A 331 4.56 -15.64 -22.04
CA GLN A 331 3.75 -16.36 -21.06
C GLN A 331 2.32 -15.79 -20.96
N LEU A 332 2.17 -14.46 -21.01
CA LEU A 332 0.86 -13.80 -21.05
C LEU A 332 0.05 -14.15 -22.31
N ASN A 333 0.72 -14.41 -23.43
CA ASN A 333 0.06 -14.86 -24.68
C ASN A 333 -0.16 -16.38 -24.74
N GLY A 334 0.41 -17.14 -23.80
CA GLY A 334 0.29 -18.59 -23.75
C GLY A 334 -1.11 -19.05 -23.29
N PRO A 335 -1.44 -20.33 -23.47
CA PRO A 335 -2.63 -20.93 -22.87
C PRO A 335 -2.56 -20.80 -21.34
N ALA A 336 -3.72 -20.48 -20.74
CA ALA A 336 -3.84 -20.15 -19.32
C ALA A 336 -3.71 -21.37 -18.40
#